data_AF-A0A9D3V978-F1
#
_entry.id   AF-A0A9D3V978-F1
#
_cell.length_a   1.000
_cell.length_b   1.000
_cell.length_c   1.000
_cell.angle_alpha   90.00
_cell.angle_beta   90.00
_cell.angle_gamma   90.00
#
_symmetry.space_group_name_H-M   'P 1'
#
loop_
_entity.id
_entity.type
_entity.pdbx_description
1 polymer ?
#
loop_
_entity_poly.entity_id
_entity_poly.type
_entity_poly.pdbx_seq_one_letter_code
_entity_poly.pdbx_strand_id
1 'polypeptide(L)'
;MTTEKLNHILIDACVESTKWTVSRNDYDTISRVTLKPHYRVWYHFLKNYLIPSTYNSTISKECPLLVHLIIMGRKISVGSIIFQEVHHCALKNAGALNFPSLITALC
;
A
#
# COMPACT_ATOMS: atom_id res chain seq x y z
N MET A 1 -3.59 14.79 7.00
CA MET A 1 -3.47 15.03 5.54
C MET A 1 -4.89 15.17 5.00
N THR A 2 -5.23 16.28 4.34
CA THR A 2 -6.59 16.55 3.85
C THR A 2 -6.95 15.59 2.70
N THR A 3 -8.21 15.16 2.64
CA THR A 3 -8.76 14.26 1.61
C THR A 3 -8.51 14.74 0.17
N GLU A 4 -8.44 16.05 -0.03
CA GLU A 4 -8.14 16.67 -1.33
C GLU A 4 -6.69 16.41 -1.80
N LYS A 5 -5.71 16.50 -0.89
CA LYS A 5 -4.30 16.19 -1.20
C LYS A 5 -4.12 14.71 -1.54
N LEU A 6 -4.83 13.85 -0.83
CA LEU A 6 -4.87 12.42 -1.12
C LEU A 6 -5.37 12.18 -2.55
N ASN A 7 -6.51 12.78 -2.92
CA ASN A 7 -7.08 12.62 -4.25
C ASN A 7 -6.13 13.09 -5.37
N HIS A 8 -5.41 14.21 -5.16
CA HIS A 8 -4.44 14.68 -6.14
C HIS A 8 -3.27 13.71 -6.34
N ILE A 9 -2.72 13.15 -5.26
CA ILE A 9 -1.66 12.13 -5.32
C ILE A 9 -2.14 10.88 -6.04
N LEU A 10 -3.38 10.48 -5.76
CA LEU A 10 -4.01 9.31 -6.35
C LEU A 10 -4.24 9.47 -7.86
N ILE A 11 -4.62 10.66 -8.31
CA ILE A 11 -4.73 11.00 -9.73
C ILE A 11 -3.35 10.99 -10.39
N ASP A 12 -2.33 11.57 -9.76
CA ASP A 12 -0.97 11.56 -10.31
C ASP A 12 -0.37 10.15 -10.41
N ALA A 13 -0.64 9.28 -9.44
CA ALA A 13 -0.11 7.91 -9.43
C ALA A 13 -0.67 7.01 -10.54
N CYS A 14 -1.84 7.35 -11.07
CA CYS A 14 -2.58 6.53 -12.03
C CYS A 14 -2.48 7.07 -13.47
N VAL A 15 -2.70 6.19 -14.44
CA VAL A 15 -2.91 6.57 -15.85
C VAL A 15 -4.25 7.31 -15.94
N GLU A 16 -4.30 8.38 -16.75
CA GLU A 16 -5.51 9.17 -16.99
C GLU A 16 -6.69 8.24 -17.35
N SER A 17 -7.87 8.46 -16.75
CA SER A 17 -9.12 7.66 -16.83
C SER A 17 -9.38 6.53 -15.82
N THR A 18 -8.59 6.45 -14.73
CA THR A 18 -8.77 5.39 -13.72
C THR A 18 -10.05 5.54 -12.89
N LYS A 19 -10.91 4.51 -12.89
CA LYS A 19 -12.10 4.42 -12.03
C LYS A 19 -11.76 3.75 -10.70
N TRP A 20 -12.02 4.46 -9.60
CA TRP A 20 -11.89 3.95 -8.24
C TRP A 20 -13.08 3.02 -7.95
N THR A 21 -12.80 1.82 -7.45
CA THR A 21 -13.87 0.88 -7.08
C THR A 21 -14.11 1.04 -5.60
N VAL A 22 -15.21 1.73 -5.25
CA VAL A 22 -15.65 1.87 -3.86
C VAL A 22 -16.22 0.52 -3.43
N SER A 23 -15.53 -0.20 -2.56
CA SER A 23 -16.07 -1.42 -1.98
C SER A 23 -17.08 -1.08 -0.88
N ARG A 24 -18.01 -2.01 -0.59
CA ARG A 24 -19.05 -1.83 0.46
C ARG A 24 -18.52 -1.51 1.87
N ASN A 25 -17.21 -1.66 2.10
CA ASN A 25 -16.53 -1.47 3.39
C ASN A 25 -15.62 -0.21 3.42
N ASP A 26 -15.86 0.79 2.58
CA ASP A 26 -15.09 2.05 2.55
C ASP A 26 -13.60 1.92 2.11
N TYR A 27 -13.17 0.69 1.78
CA TYR A 27 -11.88 0.44 1.17
C TYR A 27 -11.97 0.69 -0.33
N ASP A 28 -11.62 1.91 -0.70
CA ASP A 28 -11.41 2.28 -2.09
C ASP A 28 -10.15 1.59 -2.61
N THR A 29 -10.33 0.71 -3.59
CA THR A 29 -9.24 -0.03 -4.22
C THR A 29 -9.10 0.35 -5.69
N ILE A 30 -7.87 0.32 -6.19
CA ILE A 30 -7.55 0.50 -7.61
C ILE A 30 -6.91 -0.74 -8.18
N SER A 31 -7.11 -0.96 -9.47
CA SER A 31 -6.42 -2.04 -10.18
C SER A 31 -4.93 -1.71 -10.34
N ARG A 32 -4.06 -2.68 -10.06
CA ARG A 32 -2.60 -2.48 -10.20
C ARG A 32 -2.18 -2.01 -11.60
N VAL A 33 -2.91 -2.42 -12.63
CA VAL A 33 -2.62 -2.07 -14.03
C VAL A 33 -2.90 -0.61 -14.35
N THR A 34 -3.53 0.14 -13.44
CA THR A 34 -3.78 1.57 -13.64
C THR A 34 -2.68 2.44 -13.06
N LEU A 35 -1.76 1.90 -12.26
CA LEU A 35 -0.58 2.66 -11.80
C LEU A 35 0.37 2.95 -12.96
N LYS A 36 0.99 4.13 -12.95
CA LYS A 36 2.09 4.46 -13.87
C LYS A 36 3.28 3.49 -13.66
N PRO A 37 4.09 3.18 -14.69
CA PRO A 37 5.16 2.18 -14.58
C PRO A 37 6.15 2.42 -13.43
N HIS A 38 6.56 3.68 -13.19
CA HIS A 38 7.48 4.02 -12.10
C HIS A 38 6.85 3.83 -10.71
N TYR A 39 5.54 4.05 -10.56
CA TYR A 39 4.81 3.72 -9.33
C TYR A 39 4.74 2.19 -9.11
N ARG A 40 4.65 1.38 -10.19
CA ARG A 40 4.58 -0.10 -10.07
C ARG A 40 5.86 -0.73 -9.53
N VAL A 41 7.02 -0.16 -9.86
CA VAL A 41 8.32 -0.65 -9.36
C VAL A 41 8.39 -0.51 -7.84
N TRP A 42 8.12 0.69 -7.34
CA TRP A 42 8.07 0.95 -5.91
C TRP A 42 6.94 0.21 -5.20
N TYR A 43 5.79 0.06 -5.85
CA TYR A 43 4.70 -0.78 -5.33
C TYR A 43 5.16 -2.24 -5.14
N HIS A 44 5.91 -2.80 -6.08
CA HIS A 44 6.43 -4.16 -5.95
C HIS A 44 7.36 -4.29 -4.75
N PHE A 45 8.21 -3.29 -4.53
CA PHE A 45 9.05 -3.22 -3.32
C PHE A 45 8.19 -3.16 -2.05
N LEU A 46 7.25 -2.21 -1.95
CA LEU A 46 6.38 -2.07 -0.78
C LEU A 46 5.62 -3.35 -0.48
N LYS A 47 5.05 -3.99 -1.50
CA LYS A 47 4.25 -5.20 -1.34
C LYS A 47 5.05 -6.36 -0.74
N ASN A 48 6.29 -6.54 -1.16
CA ASN A 48 7.10 -7.68 -0.71
C ASN A 48 7.72 -7.46 0.67
N TYR A 49 7.96 -6.20 1.05
CA TYR A 49 8.79 -5.89 2.21
C TYR A 49 8.10 -5.08 3.32
N LEU A 50 7.08 -4.27 3.01
CA LEU A 50 6.53 -3.30 3.95
C LEU A 50 5.02 -3.40 4.17
N ILE A 51 4.23 -3.63 3.11
CA ILE A 51 2.77 -3.78 3.19
C ILE A 51 2.39 -5.04 2.43
N PRO A 52 2.52 -6.21 3.08
CA PRO A 52 2.19 -7.47 2.46
C PRO A 52 0.71 -7.52 2.11
N SER A 53 0.40 -7.92 0.88
CA SER A 53 -0.97 -8.10 0.41
C SER A 53 -1.11 -9.42 -0.32
N THR A 54 -2.14 -10.17 0.03
CA THR A 54 -2.56 -11.39 -0.69
C THR A 54 -3.24 -11.06 -2.03
N TYR A 55 -3.75 -9.84 -2.19
CA TYR A 55 -4.38 -9.40 -3.42
C TYR A 55 -3.31 -8.96 -4.43
N ASN A 56 -3.29 -9.63 -5.57
CA ASN A 56 -2.34 -9.35 -6.66
C ASN A 56 -2.88 -8.33 -7.67
N SER A 57 -4.20 -8.22 -7.77
CA SER A 57 -4.91 -7.41 -8.77
C SER A 57 -5.25 -6.01 -8.27
N THR A 58 -5.51 -5.84 -6.97
CA THR A 58 -5.99 -4.59 -6.38
C THR A 58 -5.02 -4.01 -5.37
N ILE A 59 -5.06 -2.68 -5.22
CA ILE A 59 -4.19 -1.88 -4.36
C ILE A 59 -5.05 -1.00 -3.46
N SER A 60 -4.73 -0.94 -2.16
CA SER A 60 -5.38 -0.02 -1.20
C SER A 60 -4.85 1.41 -1.36
N LYS A 61 -5.63 2.42 -0.94
CA LYS A 61 -5.23 3.85 -0.97
C LYS A 61 -3.90 4.18 -0.27
N GLU A 62 -3.53 3.40 0.75
CA GLU A 62 -2.33 3.64 1.55
C GLU A 62 -1.05 3.36 0.77
N CYS A 63 -1.09 2.42 -0.18
CA CYS A 63 0.09 2.02 -0.92
C CYS A 63 0.56 3.10 -1.94
N PRO A 64 -0.32 3.68 -2.79
CA PRO A 64 0.05 4.78 -3.68
C PRO A 64 0.60 6.01 -2.94
N LEU A 65 0.09 6.29 -1.73
CA LEU A 65 0.60 7.36 -0.89
C LEU A 65 2.05 7.15 -0.47
N LEU A 66 2.37 5.94 0.02
CA LEU A 66 3.73 5.62 0.42
C LEU A 66 4.68 5.61 -0.77
N VAL A 67 4.24 5.08 -1.92
CA VAL A 67 5.02 5.17 -3.16
C VAL A 67 5.29 6.63 -3.53
N HIS A 68 4.29 7.50 -3.45
CA HIS A 68 4.45 8.92 -3.74
C HIS A 68 5.47 9.58 -2.78
N LEU A 69 5.41 9.28 -1.48
CA LEU A 69 6.37 9.79 -0.51
C LEU A 69 7.80 9.33 -0.80
N ILE A 70 7.98 8.08 -1.24
CA ILE A 70 9.29 7.54 -1.66
C ILE A 70 9.81 8.29 -2.89
N ILE A 71 8.97 8.46 -3.92
CA ILE A 71 9.35 9.17 -5.15
C ILE A 71 9.72 10.62 -4.85
N MET A 72 9.00 11.28 -3.93
CA MET A 72 9.28 12.65 -3.49
C MET A 72 10.45 12.76 -2.51
N GLY A 73 11.12 11.65 -2.14
CA GLY A 73 12.23 11.64 -1.19
C GLY A 73 11.84 12.12 0.21
N ARG A 74 10.57 11.97 0.59
CA ARG A 74 10.08 12.39 1.92
C ARG A 74 10.52 11.38 2.97
N LYS A 75 10.72 11.86 4.21
CA LYS A 75 11.01 10.98 5.35
C LYS A 75 9.78 10.13 5.67
N ILE A 76 9.99 8.82 5.78
CA ILE A 76 8.96 7.84 6.15
C ILE A 76 9.47 7.03 7.33
N SER A 77 8.63 6.81 8.35
CA SER A 77 8.95 5.93 9.47
C SER A 77 8.65 4.48 9.09
N VAL A 78 9.66 3.79 8.58
CA VAL A 78 9.55 2.38 8.18
C VAL A 78 9.20 1.49 9.38
N GLY A 79 9.79 1.75 10.54
CA GLY A 79 9.50 0.98 11.77
C GLY A 79 8.03 1.11 12.21
N SER A 80 7.43 2.29 12.05
CA SER A 80 6.00 2.48 12.36
C SER A 80 5.09 1.70 11.41
N ILE A 81 5.43 1.65 10.12
CA ILE A 81 4.67 0.87 9.12
C ILE A 81 4.75 -0.61 9.45
N ILE A 82 5.95 -1.13 9.71
CA ILE A 82 6.14 -2.54 10.04
C ILE A 82 5.39 -2.90 11.34
N PHE A 83 5.47 -2.05 12.37
CA PHE A 83 4.73 -2.26 13.62
C PHE A 83 3.22 -2.36 13.38
N GLN A 84 2.65 -1.46 12.57
CA GLN A 84 1.23 -1.47 12.25
C GLN A 84 0.84 -2.74 11.48
N GLU A 85 1.64 -3.16 10.50
CA GLU A 85 1.36 -4.38 9.73
C GLU A 85 1.47 -5.64 10.58
N VAL A 86 2.48 -5.75 11.46
CA VAL A 86 2.59 -6.86 12.43
C VAL A 86 1.39 -6.90 13.35
N HIS A 87 0.99 -5.75 13.90
CA HIS A 87 -0.19 -5.64 14.76
C HIS A 87 -1.47 -6.06 14.02
N HIS A 88 -1.67 -5.59 12.78
CA HIS A 88 -2.82 -5.96 11.96
C HIS A 88 -2.85 -7.44 11.59
N CYS A 89 -1.67 -8.02 11.30
CA CYS A 89 -1.54 -9.46 11.03
C CYS A 89 -1.88 -10.29 12.28
N ALA A 90 -1.40 -9.88 13.46
CA ALA A 90 -1.69 -10.55 14.72
C ALA A 90 -3.18 -10.52 15.08
N LEU A 91 -3.88 -9.43 14.77
CA LEU A 91 -5.33 -9.30 15.01
C LEU A 91 -6.19 -10.12 14.05
N LYS A 92 -5.72 -10.40 12.83
CA LYS A 92 -6.52 -11.05 11.78
C LYS A 92 -6.65 -12.56 11.89
N ASN A 93 -5.72 -13.26 12.54
CA ASN A 93 -5.80 -14.71 12.75
C ASN A 93 -4.98 -15.14 13.98
N ALA A 94 -5.63 -15.75 14.98
CA ALA A 94 -4.99 -16.25 16.21
C ALA A 94 -4.12 -17.52 16.01
N GLY A 95 -3.46 -17.69 14.86
CA GLY A 95 -2.62 -18.88 14.59
C GLY A 95 -1.95 -18.99 13.22
N ALA A 96 -2.16 -18.06 12.29
CA ALA A 96 -1.54 -18.10 10.96
C ALA A 96 -0.75 -16.82 10.68
N LEU A 97 0.58 -16.95 10.59
CA LEU A 97 1.49 -15.90 10.15
C LEU A 97 1.48 -15.84 8.62
N ASN A 98 0.53 -15.10 8.06
CA ASN A 98 0.36 -14.99 6.61
C ASN A 98 1.59 -14.38 5.89
N PHE A 99 2.48 -13.69 6.61
CA PHE A 99 3.66 -13.03 6.06
C PHE A 99 4.92 -13.26 6.91
N PRO A 100 5.49 -14.49 6.89
CA PRO A 100 6.68 -14.83 7.67
C PRO A 100 7.89 -13.95 7.34
N SER A 101 7.99 -13.49 6.09
CA SER A 101 9.04 -12.59 5.62
C SER A 101 9.08 -11.25 6.37
N LEU A 102 7.92 -10.75 6.83
CA LEU A 102 7.86 -9.49 7.59
C LEU A 102 8.47 -9.63 8.99
N ILE A 103 8.33 -10.81 9.61
CA ILE A 103 8.92 -11.10 10.92
C ILE A 103 10.40 -11.44 10.79
N THR A 104 10.75 -12.27 9.81
CA THR A 104 12.13 -12.75 9.63
C THR A 104 13.11 -11.64 9.25
N ALA A 105 12.62 -10.53 8.66
CA ALA A 105 13.47 -9.38 8.33
C ALA A 105 13.70 -8.41 9.52
N LEU A 106 12.97 -8.58 10.62
CA LEU A 106 13.11 -7.77 11.85
C LEU A 106 13.98 -8.45 12.91
N CYS A 107 14.13 -9.77 12.82
CA CYS A 107 14.99 -10.58 13.68
C CYS A 107 16.39 -10.71 13.07
#